data_AF-A0A946Z9D4-F1
#
_entry.id   AF-A0A946Z9D4-F1
#
_cell.length_a   1.000
_cell.length_b   1.000
_cell.length_c   1.000
_cell.angle_alpha   90.00
_cell.angle_beta   90.00
_cell.angle_gamma   90.00
#
_symmetry.space_group_name_H-M   'P 1'
#
loop_
_entity.id
_entity.type
_entity.pdbx_description
1 polymer ?
#
loop_
_entity_poly.entity_id
_entity_poly.type
_entity_poly.pdbx_seq_one_letter_code
_entity_poly.pdbx_strand_id
1 'polypeptide(L)'
;MDINYFLLMRQEIVLLAIALFLLAAEVFVPKNKKESLIHLAILLFAVHTLLGFFINETGELFGGMFRSTELINLFKTILNIAVLLVLLQATDWLKDKVLRDNR
;
A
#
# COMPACT_ATOMS: atom_id res chain seq x y z
N MET A 1 3.56 0.63 -27.36
CA MET A 1 4.01 0.93 -25.99
C MET A 1 4.32 -0.40 -25.32
N ASP A 2 5.58 -0.64 -24.99
CA ASP A 2 5.93 -1.85 -24.23
C ASP A 2 5.34 -1.73 -22.83
N ILE A 3 4.50 -2.68 -22.44
CA ILE A 3 3.99 -2.83 -21.08
C ILE A 3 5.11 -2.94 -20.03
N ASN A 4 6.32 -3.31 -20.47
CA ASN A 4 7.54 -3.32 -19.66
C ASN A 4 7.91 -1.93 -19.10
N TYR A 5 7.45 -0.82 -19.70
CA TYR A 5 7.68 0.52 -19.13
C TYR A 5 6.91 0.76 -17.83
N PHE A 6 5.73 0.13 -17.66
CA PHE A 6 4.95 0.27 -16.43
C PHE A 6 5.53 -0.53 -15.26
N LEU A 7 6.41 -1.51 -15.51
CA LEU A 7 7.13 -2.25 -14.47
C LEU A 7 8.03 -1.34 -13.62
N LEU A 8 8.56 -0.27 -14.20
CA LEU A 8 9.37 0.71 -13.48
C LEU A 8 8.55 1.51 -12.43
N MET A 9 7.25 1.68 -12.66
CA MET A 9 6.27 2.31 -11.75
C MET A 9 5.43 1.31 -10.96
N ARG A 10 5.86 0.05 -10.88
CA ARG A 10 5.03 -1.01 -10.28
C ARG A 10 4.68 -0.74 -8.82
N GLN A 11 5.56 -0.08 -8.04
CA GLN A 11 5.28 0.19 -6.64
C GLN A 11 4.09 1.15 -6.51
N GLU A 12 4.08 2.22 -7.31
CA GLU A 12 3.02 3.22 -7.34
C GLU A 12 1.69 2.61 -7.80
N ILE A 13 1.73 1.80 -8.85
CA ILE A 13 0.53 1.18 -9.43
C ILE A 13 -0.05 0.15 -8.47
N VAL A 14 0.78 -0.70 -7.85
CA VAL A 14 0.33 -1.69 -6.86
C VAL A 14 -0.25 -1.00 -5.64
N LEU A 15 0.40 0.07 -5.14
CA LEU A 15 -0.10 0.83 -4.01
C LEU A 15 -1.45 1.47 -4.31
N LEU A 16 -1.60 2.08 -5.49
CA LEU A 16 -2.87 2.64 -5.96
C LEU A 16 -3.96 1.57 -6.05
N ALA A 17 -3.62 0.39 -6.59
CA ALA A 17 -4.54 -0.73 -6.68
C ALA A 17 -4.99 -1.22 -5.30
N ILE A 18 -4.08 -1.33 -4.33
CA ILE A 18 -4.41 -1.68 -2.94
C ILE A 18 -5.36 -0.65 -2.34
N ALA A 19 -5.09 0.65 -2.52
CA ALA A 19 -5.93 1.72 -1.99
C ALA A 19 -7.36 1.68 -2.58
N LEU A 20 -7.49 1.54 -3.90
CA LEU A 20 -8.79 1.43 -4.56
C LEU A 20 -9.53 0.16 -4.15
N PHE A 21 -8.82 -0.96 -4.04
CA PHE A 21 -9.39 -2.22 -3.60
C PHE A 21 -9.92 -2.14 -2.17
N LEU A 22 -9.14 -1.57 -1.23
CA LEU A 22 -9.58 -1.38 0.16
C LEU A 22 -10.76 -0.42 0.25
N LEU A 23 -10.77 0.65 -0.54
CA LEU A 23 -11.89 1.59 -0.61
C LEU A 23 -13.16 0.89 -1.09
N ALA A 24 -13.07 0.12 -2.18
CA ALA A 24 -14.20 -0.66 -2.67
C ALA A 24 -14.67 -1.68 -1.61
N ALA A 25 -13.75 -2.40 -0.99
CA ALA A 25 -14.07 -3.36 0.06
C ALA A 25 -14.78 -2.69 1.26
N GLU A 26 -14.34 -1.51 1.68
CA GLU A 26 -14.97 -0.73 2.76
C GLU A 26 -16.40 -0.29 2.42
N VAL A 27 -16.69 0.01 1.15
CA VAL A 27 -18.04 0.37 0.68
C VAL A 27 -18.99 -0.83 0.66
N PHE A 28 -18.51 -2.00 0.22
CA PHE A 28 -19.37 -3.17 0.03
C PHE A 28 -19.46 -4.10 1.25
N VAL A 29 -18.48 -4.09 2.16
CA VAL A 29 -18.44 -5.03 3.29
C VAL A 29 -19.33 -4.55 4.45
N PRO A 30 -20.20 -5.43 4.99
CA PRO A 30 -21.09 -5.09 6.10
C PRO A 30 -20.33 -4.86 7.41
N LYS A 31 -20.90 -4.03 8.30
CA LYS A 31 -20.29 -3.57 9.56
C LYS A 31 -19.73 -4.69 10.45
N ASN A 32 -20.37 -5.87 10.43
CA ASN A 32 -19.97 -7.03 11.23
C ASN A 32 -18.64 -7.68 10.78
N LYS A 33 -18.15 -7.39 9.57
CA LYS A 33 -16.90 -7.94 9.02
C LYS A 33 -15.77 -6.92 8.87
N LYS A 34 -15.96 -5.68 9.32
CA LYS A 34 -14.95 -4.61 9.17
C LYS A 34 -13.64 -4.89 9.90
N GLU A 35 -13.63 -5.70 10.94
CA GLU A 35 -12.37 -6.14 11.56
C GLU A 35 -11.49 -6.93 10.59
N SER A 36 -12.09 -7.73 9.72
CA SER A 36 -11.36 -8.49 8.70
C SER A 36 -10.71 -7.57 7.66
N LEU A 37 -11.28 -6.38 7.40
CA LEU A 37 -10.69 -5.41 6.48
C LEU A 37 -9.40 -4.82 7.03
N ILE A 38 -9.32 -4.60 8.35
CA ILE A 38 -8.11 -4.08 9.00
C ILE A 38 -6.95 -5.07 8.80
N HIS A 39 -7.18 -6.36 9.09
CA HIS A 39 -6.17 -7.39 8.87
C HIS A 39 -5.79 -7.55 7.39
N LEU A 40 -6.78 -7.45 6.49
CA LEU A 40 -6.55 -7.51 5.05
C LEU A 40 -5.68 -6.34 4.56
N ALA A 41 -5.94 -5.12 5.04
CA ALA A 41 -5.15 -3.94 4.71
C ALA A 41 -3.69 -4.09 5.15
N ILE A 42 -3.47 -4.53 6.39
CA ILE A 42 -2.12 -4.78 6.93
C ILE A 42 -1.40 -5.85 6.11
N LEU A 43 -2.06 -6.96 5.79
CA LEU A 43 -1.46 -8.06 5.03
C LEU A 43 -1.09 -7.62 3.60
N LEU A 44 -2.00 -6.95 2.89
CA LEU A 44 -1.73 -6.42 1.55
C LEU A 44 -0.58 -5.42 1.56
N PHE A 45 -0.56 -4.52 2.54
CA PHE A 45 0.47 -3.51 2.65
C PHE A 45 1.83 -4.11 3.06
N ALA A 46 1.84 -5.12 3.93
CA ALA A 46 3.07 -5.84 4.30
C ALA A 46 3.69 -6.56 3.10
N VAL A 47 2.89 -7.26 2.30
CA VAL A 47 3.35 -7.90 1.06
C VAL A 47 3.88 -6.85 0.07
N HIS A 48 3.18 -5.72 -0.07
CA HIS A 48 3.62 -4.61 -0.91
C HIS A 48 5.00 -4.08 -0.49
N THR A 49 5.19 -3.83 0.81
CA THR A 49 6.47 -3.36 1.36
C THR A 49 7.60 -4.36 1.12
N LEU A 50 7.36 -5.66 1.33
CA LEU A 50 8.37 -6.71 1.08
C LEU A 50 8.76 -6.77 -0.39
N LEU A 51 7.80 -6.79 -1.32
CA LEU A 51 8.07 -6.82 -2.75
C LEU A 51 8.77 -5.54 -3.23
N GLY A 52 8.41 -4.39 -2.65
CA GLY A 52 9.06 -3.11 -2.91
C GLY A 52 10.51 -3.05 -2.42
N PHE A 53 10.85 -3.81 -1.38
CA PHE A 53 12.21 -3.86 -0.85
C PHE A 53 13.17 -4.67 -1.73
N PHE A 54 12.76 -5.85 -2.20
CA PHE A 54 13.66 -6.76 -2.95
C PHE A 54 13.80 -6.41 -4.42
N ILE A 55 12.69 -6.03 -5.04
CA ILE A 55 12.68 -5.70 -6.46
C ILE A 55 12.92 -4.21 -6.50
N ASN A 56 14.02 -3.74 -7.08
CA ASN A 56 14.27 -2.32 -7.29
C ASN A 56 14.86 -2.16 -8.67
N GLU A 57 14.29 -1.26 -9.44
CA GLU A 57 14.74 -0.93 -10.79
C GLU A 57 14.95 0.56 -10.85
N THR A 58 15.93 0.99 -11.64
CA THR A 58 16.22 2.40 -11.87
C THR A 58 15.93 2.75 -13.32
N GLY A 59 15.53 3.98 -13.57
CA GLY A 59 15.20 4.44 -14.91
C GLY A 59 14.31 5.67 -14.91
N GLU A 60 13.88 6.08 -16.10
CA GLU A 60 13.06 7.25 -16.32
C GLU A 60 11.91 6.94 -17.28
N LEU A 61 10.74 7.54 -17.04
CA LEU A 61 9.58 7.47 -17.93
C LEU A 61 9.06 8.86 -18.28
N PHE A 62 8.19 8.93 -19.29
CA PHE A 62 7.45 10.13 -19.68
C PHE A 62 8.36 11.35 -19.95
N GLY A 63 9.48 11.13 -20.64
CA GLY A 63 10.44 12.19 -20.96
C GLY A 63 11.14 12.78 -19.72
N GLY A 64 11.23 12.03 -18.62
CA GLY A 64 11.91 12.43 -17.39
C GLY A 64 11.00 12.98 -16.29
N MET A 65 9.67 12.95 -16.49
CA MET A 65 8.68 13.32 -15.46
C MET A 65 8.65 12.31 -14.31
N PHE A 66 8.85 11.03 -14.61
CA PHE A 66 9.04 9.99 -13.60
C PHE A 66 10.49 9.54 -13.60
N ARG A 67 11.11 9.50 -12.44
CA ARG A 67 12.48 9.01 -12.26
C ARG A 67 12.53 8.09 -11.05
N SER A 68 13.16 6.94 -11.22
CA SER A 68 13.49 6.04 -10.14
C SER A 68 15.02 5.91 -10.08
N THR A 69 15.58 6.46 -9.02
CA THR A 69 17.00 6.35 -8.68
C THR A 69 17.14 5.51 -7.42
N GLU A 70 18.36 5.05 -7.12
CA GLU A 70 18.61 4.28 -5.90
C GLU A 70 18.20 5.03 -4.63
N LEU A 71 18.49 6.34 -4.57
CA LEU A 71 18.09 7.20 -3.46
C LEU A 71 16.55 7.31 -3.35
N ILE A 72 15.85 7.44 -4.48
CA ILE A 72 14.38 7.47 -4.49
C ILE A 72 13.82 6.13 -4.02
N ASN A 73 14.38 5.00 -4.45
CA ASN A 73 13.95 3.67 -4.03
C ASN A 73 14.20 3.42 -2.54
N LEU A 74 15.29 3.96 -1.98
CA LEU A 74 15.53 3.99 -0.53
C LEU A 74 14.43 4.75 0.20
N PHE A 75 14.09 5.96 -0.26
CA PHE A 75 13.01 6.74 0.37
C PHE A 75 11.65 6.07 0.28
N LYS A 76 11.32 5.45 -0.86
CA LYS A 76 10.09 4.66 -1.02
C LYS A 76 10.02 3.52 -0.01
N THR A 77 11.13 2.82 0.18
CA THR A 77 11.23 1.75 1.18
C THR A 77 10.98 2.27 2.60
N ILE A 78 11.65 3.36 2.99
CA ILE A 78 11.47 3.98 4.32
C ILE A 78 10.02 4.39 4.53
N LEU A 79 9.40 5.01 3.52
CA LEU A 79 8.01 5.45 3.57
C LEU A 79 7.05 4.26 3.72
N ASN A 80 7.25 3.19 2.95
CA ASN A 80 6.45 1.97 3.06
C ASN A 80 6.61 1.32 4.45
N ILE A 81 7.81 1.28 5.03
CA ILE A 81 7.98 0.76 6.39
C ILE A 81 7.25 1.64 7.41
N ALA A 82 7.37 2.97 7.31
CA ALA A 82 6.71 3.89 8.23
C ALA A 82 5.18 3.75 8.19
N VAL A 83 4.59 3.66 7.00
CA VAL A 83 3.15 3.46 6.85
C VAL A 83 2.72 2.11 7.42
N LEU A 84 3.48 1.03 7.21
CA LEU A 84 3.18 -0.28 7.79
C LEU A 84 3.16 -0.22 9.32
N LEU A 85 4.13 0.47 9.93
CA LEU A 85 4.16 0.66 11.39
C LEU A 85 2.94 1.43 11.88
N VAL A 86 2.53 2.49 11.18
CA VAL A 86 1.32 3.25 11.54
C VAL A 86 0.06 2.39 11.43
N LEU A 87 -0.07 1.56 10.39
CA LEU A 87 -1.21 0.64 10.25
C LEU A 87 -1.27 -0.37 11.41
N LEU A 88 -0.13 -0.93 11.80
CA LEU A 88 -0.04 -1.85 12.94
C LEU A 88 -0.43 -1.16 14.25
N GLN A 89 0.10 0.03 14.52
CA GLN A 89 -0.22 0.80 15.74
C GLN A 89 -1.68 1.25 15.80
N ALA A 90 -2.28 1.61 14.66
CA ALA A 90 -3.66 2.06 14.59
C ALA A 90 -4.68 0.91 14.75
N THR A 91 -4.24 -0.35 14.62
CA THR A 91 -5.14 -1.53 14.60
C THR A 91 -5.97 -1.63 15.87
N ASP A 92 -5.32 -1.57 17.04
CA ASP A 92 -6.01 -1.72 18.32
C ASP A 92 -6.98 -0.58 18.57
N TRP A 93 -6.58 0.65 18.23
CA TRP A 93 -7.43 1.82 18.34
C TRP A 93 -8.66 1.72 17.42
N LEU A 94 -8.48 1.26 16.18
CA LEU A 94 -9.56 1.13 15.21
C LEU A 94 -10.56 0.02 15.62
N LYS A 95 -10.07 -1.09 16.18
CA LYS A 95 -10.94 -2.14 16.73
C LYS A 95 -11.71 -1.68 17.96
N ASP A 96 -11.05 -1.02 18.92
CA ASP A 96 -11.67 -0.63 20.18
C ASP A 96 -12.64 0.55 20.04
N LYS A 97 -12.28 1.57 19.25
CA LYS A 97 -13.04 2.83 19.19
C LYS A 97 -13.96 2.93 17.99
N VAL A 98 -13.61 2.35 16.85
CA VAL A 98 -14.43 2.48 15.65
C VAL A 98 -15.36 1.28 15.46
N LEU A 99 -14.89 0.05 15.71
CA LEU A 99 -15.73 -1.14 15.52
C LEU A 99 -16.65 -1.44 16.71
N ARG A 100 -16.18 -1.23 17.94
CA ARG A 100 -16.98 -1.46 19.16
C ARG A 100 -18.10 -0.43 19.33
N ASP A 101 -17.85 0.83 18.96
CA ASP A 101 -18.82 1.94 19.10
C ASP A 101 -19.87 1.95 17.96
N ASN A 102 -19.62 1.23 16.86
CA ASN A 102 -20.54 1.07 15.72
C ASN A 102 -21.32 -0.26 15.71
N ARG A 103 -21.22 -1.07 16.77
CA ARG A 103 -22.05 -2.27 17.00
C ARG A 103 -23.29 -1.90 17.79
#